data_AF-A0A1A8PB43-F1
#
_entry.id   AF-A0A1A8PB43-F1
#
_cell.length_a   1.000
_cell.length_b   1.000
_cell.length_c   1.000
_cell.angle_alpha   90.00
_cell.angle_beta   90.00
_cell.angle_gamma   90.00
#
_symmetry.space_group_name_H-M   'P 1'
#
loop_
_entity.id
_entity.type
_entity.pdbx_description
1 polymer ?
#
loop_
_entity_poly.entity_id
_entity_poly.type
_entity_poly.pdbx_seq_one_letter_code
_entity_poly.pdbx_strand_id
1 'polypeptide(L)'
;IFRSLGRRPSIRTEQHDSRWLNEPKFVGSFWVPESENPDDDKIFFFFRETAVEAQGLGKSTYSRIGQLCRNDMGGQRSLVNKWTTFLKTRLICSVPGADGSDTYFDELRDAFLLQTRDRKNPLV
;
A
#
# COMPACT_ATOMS: atom_id res chain seq x y z
N ILE A 1 8.45 -4.51 0.01
CA ILE A 1 7.43 -5.53 -0.27
C ILE A 1 8.01 -6.55 -1.25
N PHE A 2 7.88 -7.85 -0.96
CA PHE A 2 8.47 -8.94 -1.76
C PHE A 2 7.42 -9.96 -2.18
N ARG A 3 7.61 -10.56 -3.35
CA ARG A 3 6.98 -11.83 -3.75
C ARG A 3 8.08 -12.85 -4.02
N SER A 4 8.03 -13.95 -3.30
CA SER A 4 9.00 -15.06 -3.36
C SER A 4 8.26 -16.41 -3.38
N LEU A 5 9.00 -17.53 -3.36
CA LEU A 5 8.48 -18.90 -3.26
C LEU A 5 7.65 -19.41 -4.46
N GLY A 6 7.54 -18.62 -5.53
CA GLY A 6 6.93 -19.05 -6.80
C GLY A 6 7.94 -19.62 -7.80
N ARG A 7 7.44 -20.16 -8.92
CA ARG A 7 8.29 -20.60 -10.06
C ARG A 7 8.96 -19.43 -10.79
N ARG A 8 8.44 -18.21 -10.59
CA ARG A 8 8.92 -16.97 -11.22
C ARG A 8 10.03 -16.35 -10.37
N PRO A 9 10.93 -15.54 -10.96
CA PRO A 9 11.91 -14.77 -10.20
C PRO A 9 11.24 -13.94 -9.09
N SER A 10 11.96 -13.78 -7.98
CA SER A 10 11.47 -12.96 -6.88
C SER A 10 11.37 -11.50 -7.31
N ILE A 11 10.27 -10.83 -6.94
CA ILE A 11 10.04 -9.42 -7.24
C ILE A 11 10.01 -8.62 -5.95
N ARG A 12 10.54 -7.40 -5.99
CA ARG A 12 10.61 -6.51 -4.83
C ARG A 12 10.37 -5.04 -5.14
N THR A 13 10.12 -4.24 -4.12
CA THR A 13 10.16 -2.77 -4.23
C THR A 13 11.59 -2.27 -4.46
N GLU A 14 11.74 -1.11 -5.08
CA GLU A 14 13.04 -0.44 -5.24
C GLU A 14 13.75 -0.27 -3.89
N GLN A 15 15.08 -0.44 -3.87
CA GLN A 15 15.85 -0.31 -2.62
C GLN A 15 16.30 1.12 -2.43
N HIS A 16 16.37 1.58 -1.18
CA HIS A 16 16.94 2.89 -0.83
C HIS A 16 16.26 4.07 -1.53
N ASP A 17 15.00 3.91 -1.94
CA ASP A 17 14.18 4.96 -2.55
C ASP A 17 12.98 5.24 -1.63
N SER A 18 13.06 6.34 -0.89
CA SER A 18 12.03 6.77 0.07
C SER A 18 10.69 7.10 -0.60
N ARG A 19 10.69 7.39 -1.91
CA ARG A 19 9.45 7.62 -2.68
C ARG A 19 8.61 6.34 -2.75
N TRP A 20 9.26 5.18 -2.75
CA TRP A 20 8.57 3.89 -2.67
C TRP A 20 8.14 3.59 -1.26
N LEU A 21 9.09 3.51 -0.33
CA LEU A 21 8.85 3.15 1.06
C LEU A 21 9.86 3.86 1.96
N ASN A 22 9.38 4.52 3.01
CA ASN A 22 10.25 5.27 3.94
C ASN A 22 10.07 4.83 5.39
N GLU A 23 10.96 3.96 5.87
CA GLU A 23 10.86 3.36 7.23
C GLU A 23 9.49 2.70 7.52
N PRO A 24 8.90 1.91 6.60
CA PRO A 24 7.54 1.43 6.76
C PRO A 24 7.38 0.42 7.91
N LYS A 25 6.20 0.42 8.53
CA LYS A 25 5.70 -0.62 9.42
C LYS A 25 4.43 -1.21 8.81
N PHE A 26 4.52 -2.45 8.33
CA PHE A 26 3.40 -3.17 7.71
C PHE A 26 2.47 -3.74 8.77
N VAL A 27 1.16 -3.65 8.53
CA VAL A 27 0.12 -4.21 9.42
C VAL A 27 -0.60 -5.38 8.79
N GLY A 28 -0.78 -5.39 7.46
CA GLY A 28 -1.47 -6.47 6.77
C GLY A 28 -1.38 -6.41 5.26
N SER A 29 -1.73 -7.51 4.60
CA SER A 29 -1.87 -7.59 3.16
C SER A 29 -3.05 -8.46 2.77
N PHE A 30 -3.81 -8.03 1.76
CA PHE A 30 -5.02 -8.70 1.34
C PHE A 30 -5.10 -8.82 -0.17
N TRP A 31 -5.55 -9.98 -0.64
CA TRP A 31 -5.90 -10.20 -2.03
C TRP A 31 -7.36 -9.81 -2.25
N VAL A 32 -7.60 -8.96 -3.24
CA VAL A 32 -8.93 -8.54 -3.67
C VAL A 32 -9.05 -8.75 -5.18
N PRO A 33 -10.06 -9.50 -5.65
CA PRO A 33 -10.36 -9.60 -7.07
C PRO A 33 -11.01 -8.30 -7.55
N GLU A 34 -10.59 -7.75 -8.69
CA GLU A 34 -11.14 -6.49 -9.20
C GLU A 34 -12.23 -6.72 -10.26
N SER A 35 -12.22 -7.89 -10.91
CA SER A 35 -13.18 -8.27 -11.95
C SER A 35 -13.42 -9.79 -11.96
N GLU A 36 -14.14 -10.31 -12.95
CA GLU A 36 -14.23 -11.76 -13.17
C GLU A 36 -12.94 -12.35 -13.76
N ASN A 37 -12.07 -11.51 -14.32
CA ASN A 37 -10.78 -11.89 -14.85
C ASN A 37 -9.74 -11.91 -13.71
N PRO A 38 -9.18 -13.08 -13.35
CA PRO A 38 -8.18 -13.17 -12.29
C PRO A 38 -6.88 -12.40 -12.56
N ASP A 39 -6.62 -12.04 -13.82
CA ASP A 39 -5.47 -11.20 -14.17
C ASP A 39 -5.60 -9.75 -13.67
N ASP A 40 -6.80 -9.32 -13.30
CA ASP A 40 -7.05 -8.00 -12.73
C ASP A 40 -6.89 -7.98 -11.20
N ASP A 41 -6.67 -9.15 -10.58
CA ASP A 41 -6.48 -9.29 -9.13
C ASP A 41 -5.39 -8.36 -8.60
N LYS A 42 -5.70 -7.68 -7.50
CA LYS A 42 -4.73 -6.86 -6.77
C LYS A 42 -4.43 -7.40 -5.39
N ILE A 43 -3.25 -7.06 -4.90
CA ILE A 43 -2.87 -7.24 -3.51
C ILE A 43 -2.70 -5.84 -2.90
N PHE A 44 -3.44 -5.59 -1.84
CA PHE A 44 -3.37 -4.36 -1.07
C PHE A 44 -2.53 -4.57 0.18
N PHE A 45 -1.58 -3.68 0.44
CA PHE A 45 -0.75 -3.65 1.63
C PHE A 45 -1.15 -2.46 2.48
N PHE A 46 -1.44 -2.71 3.75
CA PHE A 46 -1.70 -1.69 4.75
C PHE A 46 -0.45 -1.50 5.60
N PHE A 47 -0.01 -0.26 5.73
CA PHE A 47 1.19 0.10 6.47
C PHE A 47 1.17 1.55 6.89
N ARG A 48 2.10 1.94 7.75
CA ARG A 48 2.44 3.34 8.02
C ARG A 48 3.90 3.60 7.74
N GLU A 49 4.26 4.81 7.40
CA GLU A 49 5.63 5.19 7.05
C GLU A 49 5.91 6.65 7.38
N THR A 50 7.18 7.05 7.37
CA THR A 50 7.59 8.44 7.48
C THR A 50 7.23 9.20 6.19
N ALA A 51 6.39 10.22 6.28
CA ALA A 51 5.90 10.99 5.13
C ALA A 51 7.04 11.78 4.45
N VAL A 52 7.27 11.51 3.16
CA VAL A 52 8.27 12.24 2.36
C VAL A 52 7.70 13.58 1.89
N GLU A 53 6.40 13.64 1.65
CA GLU A 53 5.70 14.86 1.22
C GLU A 53 5.52 15.90 2.33
N ALA A 54 5.68 15.51 3.61
CA ALA A 54 5.62 16.41 4.75
C ALA A 54 6.99 17.02 5.10
N GLN A 55 8.01 16.80 4.26
CA GLN A 55 9.35 17.35 4.45
C GLN A 55 9.29 18.89 4.55
N GLY A 56 9.74 19.42 5.69
CA GLY A 56 9.74 20.86 6.00
C GLY A 56 8.90 21.25 7.22
N LEU A 57 7.92 20.43 7.62
CA LEU A 57 7.05 20.68 8.78
C LEU A 57 7.39 19.82 10.01
N GLY A 58 8.44 18.99 9.90
CA GLY A 58 8.85 18.02 10.92
C GLY A 58 8.71 16.57 10.45
N LYS A 59 9.11 15.61 11.29
CA LYS A 59 8.92 14.18 11.02
C LYS A 59 7.45 13.83 11.28
N SER A 60 6.71 13.49 10.22
CA SER A 60 5.32 13.04 10.29
C SER A 60 5.18 11.59 9.84
N THR A 61 4.32 10.82 10.50
CA THR A 61 3.92 9.47 10.09
C THR A 61 2.64 9.57 9.29
N TYR A 62 2.50 8.84 8.18
CA TYR A 62 1.23 8.66 7.48
C TYR A 62 0.83 7.19 7.40
N SER A 63 -0.46 6.94 7.63
CA SER A 63 -1.14 5.69 7.28
C SER A 63 -1.29 5.58 5.77
N ARG A 64 -1.01 4.40 5.21
CA ARG A 64 -1.01 4.15 3.76
C ARG A 64 -1.71 2.84 3.42
N ILE A 65 -2.31 2.86 2.24
CA ILE A 65 -2.62 1.65 1.47
C ILE A 65 -1.76 1.67 0.21
N GLY A 66 -1.13 0.54 -0.11
CA GLY A 66 -0.40 0.33 -1.36
C GLY A 66 -1.01 -0.81 -2.16
N GLN A 67 -1.06 -0.68 -3.48
CA GLN A 67 -1.55 -1.73 -4.39
C GLN A 67 -0.41 -2.38 -5.18
N LEU A 68 -0.63 -3.62 -5.60
CA LEU A 68 0.17 -4.36 -6.58
C LEU A 68 -0.76 -5.21 -7.43
N CYS A 69 -0.54 -5.30 -8.74
CA CYS A 69 -1.19 -6.33 -9.54
C CYS A 69 -0.58 -7.70 -9.21
N ARG A 70 -1.42 -8.70 -8.98
CA ARG A 70 -0.99 -10.04 -8.56
C ARG A 70 -0.07 -10.70 -9.60
N ASN A 71 -0.34 -10.46 -10.88
CA ASN A 71 0.38 -11.01 -12.01
C ASN A 71 1.58 -10.17 -12.49
N ASP A 72 1.91 -9.05 -11.83
CA ASP A 72 3.05 -8.19 -12.17
C ASP A 72 4.35 -9.01 -12.29
N MET A 73 5.10 -8.80 -13.37
CA MET A 73 6.33 -9.54 -13.71
C MET A 73 7.60 -8.68 -13.66
N GLY A 74 7.47 -7.42 -13.29
CA GLY A 74 8.51 -6.42 -13.42
C GLY A 74 8.75 -5.99 -14.86
N GLY A 75 9.71 -5.09 -15.04
CA GLY A 75 10.02 -4.55 -16.36
C GLY A 75 11.09 -5.34 -17.10
N GLN A 76 11.10 -5.20 -18.43
CA GLN A 76 12.01 -5.92 -19.32
C GLN A 76 13.44 -5.35 -19.31
N ARG A 77 13.59 -4.03 -19.21
CA ARG A 77 14.89 -3.32 -19.23
C ARG A 77 15.14 -2.52 -17.95
N SER A 78 14.16 -1.68 -17.59
CA SER A 78 14.11 -0.99 -16.30
C SER A 78 13.24 -1.78 -15.33
N LEU A 79 13.44 -1.59 -14.02
CA LEU A 79 12.66 -2.29 -12.98
C LEU A 79 12.65 -3.83 -13.14
N VAL A 80 13.76 -4.40 -13.61
CA VAL A 80 13.93 -5.87 -13.70
C VAL A 80 13.82 -6.46 -12.29
N ASN A 81 12.96 -7.47 -12.14
CA ASN A 81 12.62 -8.09 -10.84
C ASN A 81 12.13 -7.08 -9.79
N LYS A 82 11.51 -5.97 -10.23
CA LYS A 82 10.89 -4.97 -9.36
C LYS A 82 9.46 -4.71 -9.79
N TRP A 83 8.60 -4.35 -8.83
CA TRP A 83 7.20 -4.06 -9.13
C TRP A 83 7.08 -2.92 -10.15
N THR A 84 6.21 -3.04 -11.14
CA THR A 84 5.88 -1.96 -12.07
C THR A 84 4.50 -1.37 -11.78
N THR A 85 3.71 -2.06 -10.96
CA THR A 85 2.32 -1.70 -10.62
C THR A 85 2.16 -1.15 -9.19
N PHE A 86 3.27 -0.93 -8.49
CA PHE A 86 3.24 -0.38 -7.13
C PHE A 86 2.78 1.07 -7.12
N LEU A 87 1.66 1.32 -6.48
CA LEU A 87 1.15 2.65 -6.16
C LEU A 87 0.75 2.68 -4.70
N LYS A 88 0.82 3.84 -4.05
CA LYS A 88 0.38 4.04 -2.66
C LYS A 88 -0.37 5.36 -2.51
N THR A 89 -1.29 5.40 -1.55
CA THR A 89 -2.01 6.61 -1.17
C THR A 89 -2.14 6.72 0.35
N ARG A 90 -2.39 7.94 0.85
CA ARG A 90 -2.65 8.19 2.28
C ARG A 90 -4.06 7.70 2.65
N LEU A 91 -4.16 7.06 3.80
CA LEU A 91 -5.43 6.84 4.49
C LEU A 91 -5.62 7.96 5.50
N ILE A 92 -6.72 8.71 5.38
CA ILE A 92 -7.06 9.78 6.33
C ILE A 92 -8.10 9.24 7.30
N CYS A 93 -7.71 9.17 8.57
CA CYS A 93 -8.61 8.98 9.69
C CYS A 93 -8.46 10.22 10.57
N SER A 94 -9.45 11.11 10.54
CA SER A 94 -9.41 12.36 11.30
C SER A 94 -10.76 12.70 11.92
N VAL A 95 -10.71 13.53 12.95
CA VAL A 95 -11.88 14.21 13.53
C VAL A 95 -11.72 15.71 13.26
N PRO A 96 -12.67 16.35 12.56
CA PRO A 96 -12.64 17.79 12.37
C PRO A 96 -12.80 18.55 13.69
N GLY A 97 -11.92 19.51 13.95
CA GLY A 97 -11.98 20.40 15.11
C GLY A 97 -12.88 21.61 14.88
N ALA A 98 -13.36 22.19 15.98
CA ALA A 98 -14.25 23.36 15.93
C ALA A 98 -13.56 24.63 15.41
N ASP A 99 -12.24 24.70 15.50
CA ASP A 99 -11.39 25.79 15.00
C ASP A 99 -10.97 25.59 13.53
N GLY A 100 -11.48 24.55 12.87
CA GLY A 100 -11.11 24.16 11.50
C GLY A 100 -9.81 23.38 11.41
N SER A 101 -9.19 23.00 12.53
CA SER A 101 -8.04 22.10 12.55
C SER A 101 -8.49 20.64 12.71
N ASP A 102 -7.95 19.75 11.88
CA ASP A 102 -8.26 18.32 11.97
C ASP A 102 -7.31 17.61 12.93
N THR A 103 -7.85 16.75 13.79
CA THR A 103 -7.05 15.82 14.59
C THR A 103 -6.89 14.49 13.84
N TYR A 104 -5.67 14.17 13.41
CA TYR A 104 -5.36 12.98 12.61
C TYR A 104 -4.89 11.79 13.46
N PHE A 105 -5.27 10.59 13.05
CA PHE A 105 -4.88 9.31 13.64
C PHE A 105 -4.03 8.48 12.65
N ASP A 106 -2.82 8.95 12.36
CA ASP A 106 -1.94 8.37 11.34
C ASP A 106 -1.12 7.13 11.82
N GLU A 107 -1.30 6.71 13.07
CA GLU A 107 -0.58 5.58 13.66
C GLU A 107 -1.30 4.25 13.40
N LEU A 108 -1.45 3.84 12.13
CA LEU A 108 -2.09 2.56 11.78
C LEU A 108 -1.48 1.38 12.55
N ARG A 109 -2.33 0.56 13.17
CA ARG A 109 -1.91 -0.59 14.01
C ARG A 109 -2.36 -1.94 13.45
N ASP A 110 -3.55 -1.98 12.91
CA ASP A 110 -4.16 -3.19 12.36
C ASP A 110 -5.10 -2.82 11.21
N ALA A 111 -5.46 -3.79 10.39
CA ALA A 111 -6.44 -3.65 9.32
C ALA A 111 -7.22 -4.95 9.18
N PHE A 112 -8.52 -4.85 8.97
CA PHE A 112 -9.40 -5.99 8.74
C PHE A 112 -10.25 -5.74 7.49
N LEU A 113 -10.39 -6.74 6.64
CA LEU A 113 -11.30 -6.69 5.50
C LEU A 113 -12.57 -7.47 5.80
N LEU A 114 -13.68 -6.76 5.89
CA LEU A 114 -14.99 -7.37 5.96
C LEU A 114 -15.45 -7.76 4.56
N GLN A 115 -15.54 -9.06 4.33
CA GLN A 115 -16.05 -9.61 3.08
C GLN A 115 -17.54 -9.30 2.93
N THR A 116 -17.91 -8.70 1.81
CA THR A 116 -19.31 -8.47 1.45
C THR A 116 -19.80 -9.55 0.49
N ARG A 117 -21.06 -9.47 0.04
CA ARG A 117 -21.57 -10.36 -1.02
C ARG A 117 -20.80 -10.16 -2.32
N ASP A 118 -20.33 -8.94 -2.58
CA ASP A 118 -19.46 -8.64 -3.69
C ASP A 118 -18.00 -8.69 -3.23
N ARG A 119 -17.31 -9.78 -3.56
CA ARG A 119 -15.91 -9.99 -3.18
C ARG A 119 -14.96 -8.94 -3.76
N LYS A 120 -15.39 -8.18 -4.77
CA LYS A 120 -14.61 -7.08 -5.38
C LYS A 120 -14.69 -5.79 -4.57
N ASN A 121 -15.65 -5.70 -3.65
CA ASN A 121 -15.89 -4.54 -2.81
C ASN A 121 -15.94 -4.94 -1.32
N PRO A 122 -14.80 -5.40 -0.74
CA PRO A 122 -14.71 -5.58 0.71
C PRO A 122 -14.72 -4.21 1.41
N LEU A 123 -15.23 -4.18 2.64
CA LEU A 123 -15.17 -2.99 3.48
C LEU A 123 -13.90 -3.05 4.34
N VAL A 124 -13.27 -1.89 4.53
CA VAL A 124 -12.06 -1.68 5.35
C VAL A 124 -12.44 -0.94 6.62
#